data_AF-A0A7V4NM27-F1
#
_entry.id   AF-A0A7V4NM27-F1
#
_cell.length_a   1.000
_cell.length_b   1.000
_cell.length_c   1.000
_cell.angle_alpha   90.00
_cell.angle_beta   90.00
_cell.angle_gamma   90.00
#
_symmetry.space_group_name_H-M   'P 1'
#
loop_
_entity.id
_entity.type
_entity.pdbx_description
1 polymer ?
#
loop_
_entity_poly.entity_id
_entity_poly.type
_entity_poly.pdbx_seq_one_letter_code
_entity_poly.pdbx_strand_id
1 'polypeptide(L)'
;MAHAPPLRAQRVTGGAPARAAYTPPQPGALRFFDWYLTRQFRRHFAGSWWASATDMAGWDRTVPTLFVANHTNWWDGFLAYMVMRRAGLRFHILMERVNLDRYRFFYRIGALPLDRRAMTAAVRDLEAAIPA
;
A
#
# COMPACT_ATOMS: atom_id res chain seq x y z
N MET A 1 -20.14 -34.85 -0.26
CA MET A 1 -19.02 -33.98 0.14
C MET A 1 -17.99 -33.98 -0.99
N ALA A 2 -18.04 -32.99 -1.88
CA ALA A 2 -17.15 -32.92 -3.04
C ALA A 2 -15.96 -32.01 -2.72
N HIS A 3 -14.75 -32.58 -2.75
CA HIS A 3 -13.49 -31.85 -2.60
C HIS A 3 -13.29 -30.91 -3.80
N ALA A 4 -13.10 -29.62 -3.53
CA ALA A 4 -12.63 -28.68 -4.55
C ALA A 4 -11.19 -29.04 -4.96
N PRO A 5 -10.85 -29.04 -6.26
CA PRO A 5 -9.49 -29.34 -6.71
C PRO A 5 -8.51 -28.22 -6.30
N PRO A 6 -7.22 -28.52 -6.09
CA PRO A 6 -6.24 -27.51 -5.73
C PRO A 6 -6.04 -26.52 -6.89
N LEU A 7 -5.96 -25.23 -6.55
CA LEU A 7 -5.68 -24.15 -7.49
C LEU A 7 -4.29 -24.38 -8.13
N ARG A 8 -4.28 -24.87 -9.37
CA ARG A 8 -3.06 -25.09 -10.14
C ARG A 8 -2.54 -23.72 -10.60
N ALA A 9 -1.41 -23.29 -10.07
CA ALA A 9 -0.74 -22.05 -10.49
C ALA A 9 -0.33 -22.17 -11.97
N GLN A 10 -1.15 -21.59 -12.85
CA GLN A 10 -0.84 -21.50 -14.27
C GLN A 10 0.19 -20.39 -14.46
N ARG A 11 1.42 -20.75 -14.89
CA ARG A 11 2.43 -19.76 -15.27
C ARG A 11 1.91 -18.98 -16.48
N VAL A 12 1.53 -17.73 -16.26
CA VAL A 12 1.21 -16.80 -17.34
C VAL A 12 2.53 -16.32 -17.93
N THR A 13 2.93 -16.92 -19.05
CA THR A 13 4.02 -16.43 -19.90
C THR A 13 3.51 -15.24 -20.71
N GLY A 14 3.48 -14.06 -20.09
CA GLY A 14 3.24 -12.79 -20.75
C GLY A 14 4.40 -11.84 -20.43
N GLY A 15 5.03 -11.30 -21.48
CA GLY A 15 6.21 -10.44 -21.39
C GLY A 15 6.13 -9.43 -20.24
N ALA A 16 7.20 -9.36 -19.44
CA ALA A 16 7.27 -8.46 -18.30
C ALA A 16 7.22 -7.01 -18.77
N PRO A 17 6.22 -6.20 -18.37
CA PRO A 17 6.32 -4.76 -18.52
C PRO A 17 7.52 -4.28 -17.71
N ALA A 18 8.19 -3.25 -18.21
CA ALA A 18 9.40 -2.68 -17.65
C ALA A 18 9.29 -2.52 -16.12
N ARG A 19 10.29 -3.07 -15.41
CA ARG A 19 10.44 -2.99 -13.95
C ARG A 19 10.14 -1.57 -13.46
N ALA A 20 8.99 -1.36 -12.81
CA ALA A 20 8.82 -0.21 -11.94
C ALA A 20 9.67 -0.50 -10.69
N ALA A 21 10.95 -0.16 -10.77
CA ALA A 21 11.88 -0.37 -9.67
C ALA A 21 11.32 0.31 -8.40
N TYR A 22 11.38 -0.42 -7.29
CA TYR A 22 11.08 0.13 -5.97
C TYR A 22 11.71 1.52 -5.82
N THR A 23 10.87 2.52 -5.60
CA THR A 23 11.34 3.86 -5.26
C THR A 23 11.17 4.04 -3.76
N PRO A 24 12.26 4.12 -2.97
CA PRO A 24 12.13 4.38 -1.54
C PRO A 24 11.39 5.70 -1.32
N PRO A 25 10.50 5.78 -0.31
CA PRO A 25 9.79 7.00 0.00
C PRO A 25 10.74 8.18 0.21
N GLN A 26 10.50 9.27 -0.52
CA GLN A 26 11.34 10.45 -0.49
C GLN A 26 10.95 11.34 0.69
N PRO A 27 11.88 11.75 1.57
CA PRO A 27 11.55 12.52 2.78
C PRO A 27 10.80 13.82 2.48
N GLY A 28 11.18 14.54 1.42
CA GLY A 28 10.50 15.78 1.03
C GLY A 28 9.07 15.57 0.55
N ALA A 29 8.84 14.53 -0.27
CA ALA A 29 7.50 14.18 -0.75
C ALA A 29 6.59 13.72 0.39
N LEU A 30 7.13 12.93 1.33
CA LEU A 30 6.43 12.51 2.54
C LEU A 30 6.07 13.70 3.43
N ARG A 31 6.98 14.66 3.67
CA ARG A 31 6.68 15.87 4.46
C ARG A 31 5.59 16.72 3.83
N PHE A 32 5.63 16.92 2.51
CA PHE A 32 4.56 17.62 1.80
C PHE A 32 3.23 16.89 1.91
N PHE A 33 3.24 15.57 1.69
CA PHE A 33 2.05 14.73 1.76
C PHE A 33 1.44 14.71 3.16
N ASP A 34 2.29 14.65 4.19
CA ASP A 34 1.90 14.73 5.59
C ASP A 34 1.14 16.03 5.92
N TRP A 35 1.74 17.16 5.52
CA TRP A 35 1.14 18.48 5.68
C TRP A 35 -0.19 18.58 4.91
N TYR A 36 -0.20 18.14 3.66
CA TYR A 36 -1.38 18.17 2.81
C TYR A 36 -2.51 17.34 3.42
N LEU A 37 -2.27 16.08 3.77
CA LEU A 37 -3.29 15.23 4.36
C LEU A 37 -3.77 15.75 5.70
N THR A 38 -2.88 16.20 6.57
CA THR A 38 -3.29 16.78 7.86
C THR A 38 -4.21 17.99 7.65
N ARG A 39 -3.91 18.85 6.67
CA ARG A 39 -4.80 19.95 6.29
C ARG A 39 -6.14 19.46 5.74
N GLN A 40 -6.15 18.45 4.87
CA GLN A 40 -7.37 17.91 4.28
C GLN A 40 -8.27 17.24 5.34
N PHE A 41 -7.70 16.43 6.24
CA PHE A 41 -8.45 15.79 7.32
C PHE A 41 -9.13 16.84 8.22
N ARG A 42 -8.42 17.91 8.59
CA ARG A 42 -8.99 19.01 9.40
C ARG A 42 -10.12 19.78 8.70
N ARG A 43 -10.18 19.74 7.37
CA ARG A 43 -11.22 20.44 6.58
C ARG A 43 -12.44 19.56 6.33
N HIS A 44 -12.26 18.25 6.19
CA HIS A 44 -13.31 17.34 5.76
C HIS A 44 -13.86 16.44 6.87
N PHE A 45 -13.18 16.34 8.02
CA PHE A 45 -13.59 15.51 9.14
C PHE A 45 -13.74 16.37 10.41
N ALA A 46 -14.79 16.12 11.18
CA ALA A 46 -14.96 16.74 12.50
C ALA A 46 -13.88 16.28 13.49
N GLY A 47 -13.37 15.06 13.30
CA GLY A 47 -12.26 14.50 14.04
C GLY A 47 -11.84 13.15 13.47
N SER A 48 -10.68 12.67 13.91
CA SER A 48 -10.17 11.36 13.56
C SER A 48 -9.70 10.67 14.83
N TRP A 49 -10.36 9.58 15.17
CA TRP A 49 -10.05 8.77 16.34
C TRP A 49 -9.53 7.43 15.86
N TRP A 50 -8.65 6.86 16.66
CA TRP A 50 -8.08 5.55 16.41
C TRP A 50 -7.97 4.85 17.77
N ALA A 51 -8.17 3.55 17.76
CA ALA A 51 -7.96 2.69 18.91
C ALA A 51 -7.24 1.45 18.42
N SER A 52 -6.29 0.97 19.22
CA SER A 52 -5.58 -0.28 18.95
C SER A 52 -5.85 -1.25 20.09
N ALA A 53 -6.11 -2.50 19.73
CA ALA A 53 -6.20 -3.59 20.71
C ALA A 53 -4.82 -3.99 21.26
N THR A 54 -3.74 -3.57 20.59
CA THR A 54 -2.36 -3.87 20.99
C THR A 54 -1.57 -2.58 21.22
N ASP A 55 -0.56 -2.65 22.10
CA ASP A 55 0.39 -1.56 22.22
C ASP A 55 1.33 -1.54 21.01
N MET A 56 1.13 -0.55 20.13
CA MET A 56 1.97 -0.37 18.96
C MET A 56 3.41 -0.02 19.32
N ALA A 57 3.67 0.57 20.49
CA ALA A 57 5.02 0.95 20.90
C ALA A 57 5.91 -0.29 21.08
N GLY A 58 5.32 -1.41 21.52
CA GLY A 58 6.01 -2.69 21.69
C GLY A 58 6.16 -3.53 20.42
N TRP A 59 5.71 -3.07 19.25
CA TRP A 59 5.87 -3.83 18.00
C TRP A 59 7.33 -3.90 17.56
N ASP A 60 7.79 -5.10 17.24
CA ASP A 60 9.11 -5.32 16.63
C ASP A 60 9.14 -4.71 15.22
N ARG A 61 10.01 -3.72 15.02
CA ARG A 61 10.17 -3.00 13.74
C ARG A 61 11.00 -3.77 12.71
N THR A 62 11.62 -4.87 13.11
CA THR A 62 12.36 -5.75 12.20
C THR A 62 11.43 -6.70 11.44
N VAL A 63 10.20 -6.90 11.94
CA VAL A 63 9.20 -7.79 11.34
C VAL A 63 8.32 -6.99 10.35
N PRO A 64 8.25 -7.39 9.06
CA PRO A 64 7.33 -6.78 8.11
C PRO A 64 5.88 -6.92 8.57
N THR A 65 5.13 -5.83 8.57
CA THR A 65 3.73 -5.80 8.99
C THR A 65 2.81 -5.60 7.79
N LEU A 66 1.87 -6.53 7.58
CA LEU A 66 0.81 -6.39 6.59
C LEU A 66 -0.48 -5.93 7.27
N PHE A 67 -0.99 -4.76 6.87
CA PHE A 67 -2.31 -4.31 7.27
C PHE A 67 -3.37 -4.76 6.26
N VAL A 68 -4.44 -5.35 6.78
CA VAL A 68 -5.63 -5.68 6.00
C VAL A 68 -6.79 -4.91 6.59
N ALA A 69 -7.47 -4.14 5.75
CA ALA A 69 -8.61 -3.33 6.16
C ALA A 69 -9.79 -3.57 5.20
N ASN A 70 -11.00 -3.33 5.71
CA ASN A 70 -12.16 -3.16 4.85
C ASN A 70 -11.97 -1.93 3.95
N HIS A 71 -12.50 -1.98 2.73
CA HIS A 71 -12.50 -0.83 1.83
C HIS A 71 -13.92 -0.29 1.71
N THR A 72 -14.18 0.82 2.37
CA THR A 72 -15.54 1.38 2.53
C THR A 72 -15.67 2.77 1.93
N ASN A 73 -14.55 3.48 1.77
CA ASN A 73 -14.56 4.82 1.22
C ASN A 73 -13.25 5.14 0.49
N TRP A 74 -13.28 6.20 -0.31
CA TRP A 74 -12.13 6.61 -1.10
C TRP A 74 -10.99 7.23 -0.27
N TRP A 75 -11.22 7.67 0.98
CA TRP A 75 -10.20 8.17 1.89
C TRP A 75 -9.36 7.05 2.53
N ASP A 76 -9.73 5.78 2.38
CA ASP A 76 -9.06 4.67 3.07
C ASP A 76 -7.55 4.63 2.82
N GLY A 77 -7.09 4.96 1.61
CA GLY A 77 -5.67 5.03 1.31
C GLY A 77 -4.93 6.12 2.10
N PHE A 78 -5.61 7.25 2.36
CA PHE A 78 -5.08 8.34 3.18
C PHE A 78 -5.18 8.03 4.67
N LEU A 79 -6.23 7.31 5.09
CA LEU A 79 -6.36 6.85 6.47
C LEU A 79 -5.24 5.85 6.80
N ALA A 80 -4.93 4.93 5.89
CA ALA A 80 -3.82 3.98 6.03
C ALA A 80 -2.48 4.71 6.25
N TYR A 81 -2.24 5.82 5.52
CA TYR A 81 -1.07 6.66 5.75
C TYR A 81 -1.02 7.22 7.17
N MET A 82 -2.13 7.77 7.67
CA MET A 82 -2.21 8.34 9.03
C MET A 82 -1.93 7.28 10.10
N VAL A 83 -2.45 6.06 9.91
CA VAL A 83 -2.24 4.92 10.82
C VAL A 83 -0.77 4.50 10.81
N MET A 84 -0.18 4.25 9.64
CA MET A 84 1.22 3.83 9.54
C MET A 84 2.17 4.89 10.09
N ARG A 85 1.93 6.16 9.79
CA ARG A 85 2.70 7.28 10.35
C ARG A 85 2.61 7.30 11.88
N ARG A 86 1.42 7.12 12.44
CA ARG A 86 1.22 7.08 13.89
C ARG A 86 1.84 5.86 14.54
N ALA A 87 1.89 4.73 13.84
CA ALA A 87 2.59 3.52 14.26
C ALA A 87 4.12 3.60 14.11
N GLY A 88 4.67 4.70 13.57
CA GLY A 88 6.11 4.83 13.32
C GLY A 88 6.62 3.90 12.23
N LEU A 89 5.73 3.42 11.36
CA LEU A 89 6.06 2.50 10.28
C LEU A 89 6.35 3.25 8.98
N ARG A 90 7.22 2.65 8.16
CA ARG A 90 7.45 3.11 6.80
C ARG A 90 6.18 2.86 5.97
N PHE A 91 5.68 3.91 5.33
CA PHE A 91 4.44 3.84 4.57
C PHE A 91 4.64 3.10 3.25
N HIS A 92 3.83 2.07 3.06
CA HIS A 92 3.68 1.34 1.81
C HIS A 92 2.21 0.98 1.60
N ILE A 93 1.69 1.22 0.40
CA ILE A 93 0.29 0.90 0.08
C ILE A 93 0.18 0.37 -1.35
N LEU A 94 -0.71 -0.60 -1.55
CA LEU A 94 -1.02 -1.09 -2.89
C LEU A 94 -1.96 -0.12 -3.60
N MET A 95 -1.59 0.29 -4.81
CA MET A 95 -2.40 1.11 -5.69
C MET A 95 -2.50 0.42 -7.06
N GLU A 96 -3.67 0.50 -7.69
CA GLU A 96 -3.87 -0.08 -9.01
C GLU A 96 -2.88 0.53 -10.03
N ARG A 97 -2.26 -0.31 -10.85
CA ARG A 97 -1.13 0.07 -11.72
C ARG A 97 -1.47 1.23 -12.66
N VAL A 98 -2.60 1.18 -13.36
CA VAL A 98 -2.97 2.23 -14.32
C VAL A 98 -3.11 3.58 -13.62
N ASN A 99 -3.70 3.59 -12.43
CA ASN A 99 -3.84 4.78 -11.61
C ASN A 99 -2.50 5.26 -11.07
N LEU A 100 -1.63 4.36 -10.63
CA LEU A 100 -0.32 4.73 -10.09
C LEU A 100 0.60 5.31 -11.19
N ASP A 101 0.52 4.77 -12.41
CA ASP A 101 1.23 5.30 -13.58
C ASP A 101 0.67 6.65 -14.03
N ARG A 102 -0.64 6.88 -13.89
CA ARG A 102 -1.26 8.19 -14.11
C ARG A 102 -0.87 9.21 -13.04
N TYR A 103 -0.79 8.80 -11.78
CA TYR A 103 -0.52 9.65 -10.62
C TYR A 103 0.85 9.35 -9.99
N ARG A 104 1.91 9.55 -10.78
CA ARG A 104 3.29 9.15 -10.44
C ARG A 104 3.85 9.74 -9.14
N PHE A 105 3.24 10.78 -8.60
CA PHE A 105 3.57 11.30 -7.27
C PHE A 105 3.52 10.22 -6.19
N PHE A 106 2.56 9.29 -6.30
CA PHE A 106 2.37 8.24 -5.29
C PHE A 106 3.56 7.26 -5.20
N TYR A 107 4.32 7.05 -6.28
CA TYR A 107 5.58 6.30 -6.22
C TYR A 107 6.57 6.94 -5.24
N ARG A 108 6.62 8.27 -5.17
CA ARG A 108 7.59 9.01 -4.33
C ARG A 108 7.27 8.91 -2.84
N ILE A 109 6.05 8.52 -2.47
CA ILE A 109 5.64 8.39 -1.07
C ILE A 109 5.56 6.94 -0.61
N GLY A 110 5.77 5.96 -1.50
CA GLY A 110 5.77 4.53 -1.15
C GLY A 110 4.58 3.72 -1.66
N ALA A 111 3.79 4.23 -2.60
CA ALA A 111 2.79 3.39 -3.26
C ALA A 111 3.45 2.34 -4.17
N LEU A 112 2.91 1.13 -4.12
CA LEU A 112 3.35 -0.03 -4.86
C LEU A 112 2.29 -0.39 -5.90
N PRO A 113 2.68 -0.73 -7.15
CA PRO A 113 1.73 -1.08 -8.19
C PRO A 113 1.09 -2.44 -7.90
N LEU A 114 -0.16 -2.58 -8.32
CA LEU A 114 -0.89 -3.85 -8.31
C LEU A 114 -1.74 -3.96 -9.56
N ASP A 115 -1.36 -4.83 -10.50
CA ASP A 115 -2.21 -5.23 -11.62
C ASP A 115 -3.27 -6.23 -11.16
N ARG A 116 -4.52 -5.76 -11.10
CA ARG A 116 -5.68 -6.54 -10.63
C ARG A 116 -6.27 -7.45 -11.72
N ARG A 117 -5.75 -7.45 -12.94
CA ARG A 117 -6.30 -8.24 -14.06
C ARG A 117 -6.11 -9.74 -13.87
N ALA A 118 -5.01 -10.14 -13.22
CA ALA A 118 -4.71 -11.54 -12.92
C ALA A 118 -3.86 -11.65 -11.65
N MET A 119 -4.06 -12.72 -10.87
CA MET A 119 -3.28 -12.96 -9.66
C MET A 119 -1.77 -13.09 -9.93
N THR A 120 -1.40 -13.70 -11.07
CA THR A 120 0.00 -13.78 -11.51
C THR A 120 0.61 -12.41 -11.82
N ALA A 121 -0.19 -11.49 -12.37
CA ALA A 121 0.26 -10.13 -12.63
C ALA A 121 0.44 -9.34 -11.33
N ALA A 122 -0.48 -9.50 -10.37
CA ALA A 122 -0.37 -8.93 -9.04
C ALA A 122 0.91 -9.39 -8.31
N VAL A 123 1.18 -10.71 -8.30
CA VAL A 123 2.40 -11.27 -7.69
C VAL A 123 3.66 -10.71 -8.34
N ARG A 124 3.70 -10.69 -9.69
CA ARG A 124 4.84 -10.13 -10.43
C ARG A 124 5.10 -8.66 -10.09
N ASP A 125 4.04 -7.87 -9.93
CA ASP A 125 4.15 -6.46 -9.56
C ASP A 125 4.72 -6.29 -8.15
N LEU A 126 4.26 -7.11 -7.19
CA LEU A 126 4.78 -7.14 -5.82
C LEU A 126 6.25 -7.59 -5.77
N GLU A 127 6.61 -8.67 -6.46
CA GLU A 127 7.99 -9.17 -6.54
C GLU A 127 8.95 -8.14 -7.15
N ALA A 128 8.50 -7.38 -8.15
CA ALA A 128 9.31 -6.32 -8.76
C ALA A 128 9.48 -5.09 -7.86
N ALA A 129 8.55 -4.87 -6.92
CA ALA A 129 8.45 -3.66 -6.12
C ALA A 129 9.02 -3.80 -4.70
N ILE A 130 9.39 -5.01 -4.25
CA ILE A 130 10.06 -5.25 -2.98
C ILE A 130 11.55 -5.51 -3.27
N PRO A 131 12.48 -4.67 -2.78
CA PRO A 131 13.90 -4.99 -2.89
C PRO A 131 14.20 -6.24 -2.06
N ALA A 132 15.03 -7.15 -2.61
CA ALA A 132 15.53 -8.34 -1.94
C ALA A 132 16.32 -8.00 -0.66
#